data_AF-A0A0G0T5Y7-F1
#
_entry.id   AF-A0A0G0T5Y7-F1
#
_cell.length_a   1.000
_cell.length_b   1.000
_cell.length_c   1.000
_cell.angle_alpha   90.00
_cell.angle_beta   90.00
_cell.angle_gamma   90.00
#
_symmetry.space_group_name_H-M   'P 1'
#
loop_
_entity.id
_entity.type
_entity.pdbx_description
1 polymer ?
#
loop_
_entity_poly.entity_id
_entity_poly.type
_entity_poly.pdbx_seq_one_letter_code
_entity_poly.pdbx_strand_id
1 'polypeptide(L)'
;MRLFLTKQAKREFFKLPAPEQKKAARKINLLEERPLIGKKLGGELGDLRCLRFWPYRIIYHVEQKKKEIWVDHIIHRQGAYK
;
A
#
# COMPACT_ATOMS: atom_id res chain seq x y z
N MET A 1 -4.82 4.60 -13.27
CA MET A 1 -5.96 4.43 -12.33
C MET A 1 -5.94 5.61 -11.34
N ARG A 2 -7.04 5.93 -10.66
CA ARG A 2 -7.02 6.97 -9.61
C ARG A 2 -6.54 6.37 -8.29
N LEU A 3 -5.59 7.02 -7.63
CA LEU A 3 -5.03 6.54 -6.37
C LEU A 3 -5.56 7.34 -5.17
N PHE A 4 -5.98 6.62 -4.14
CA PHE A 4 -6.48 7.17 -2.89
C PHE A 4 -5.70 6.57 -1.72
N LEU A 5 -5.36 7.42 -0.75
CA LEU A 5 -4.86 6.97 0.55
C LEU A 5 -5.98 7.12 1.58
N THR A 6 -6.26 6.06 2.32
CA THR A 6 -7.17 6.12 3.47
C THR A 6 -6.60 7.07 4.54
N LYS A 7 -7.46 7.52 5.47
CA LYS A 7 -7.00 8.32 6.62
C LYS A 7 -5.90 7.61 7.41
N GLN A 8 -6.01 6.29 7.53
CA GLN A 8 -5.04 5.47 8.24
C GLN A 8 -3.70 5.39 7.49
N ALA A 9 -3.72 5.07 6.19
CA ALA A 9 -2.52 5.03 5.36
C ALA A 9 -1.79 6.38 5.32
N LYS A 10 -2.52 7.51 5.28
CA LYS A 10 -1.92 8.85 5.39
C LYS A 10 -1.16 9.03 6.70
N ARG A 11 -1.77 8.68 7.83
CA ARG A 11 -1.13 8.76 9.15
C ARG A 11 0.11 7.87 9.24
N GLU A 12 0.04 6.66 8.71
CA GLU A 12 1.16 5.72 8.68
C GLU A 12 2.29 6.20 7.77
N PHE A 13 1.96 6.77 6.61
CA PHE A 13 2.93 7.40 5.71
C PHE A 13 3.73 8.50 6.42
N PHE A 14 3.06 9.42 7.12
CA PHE A 14 3.73 10.52 7.81
C PHE A 14 4.55 10.07 9.03
N LYS A 15 4.28 8.87 9.59
CA LYS A 15 5.10 8.26 10.65
C LYS A 15 6.40 7.64 10.13
N LEU A 16 6.53 7.44 8.82
CA LEU A 16 7.76 6.91 8.24
C LEU A 16 8.89 7.94 8.36
N PRO A 17 10.15 7.50 8.52
CA PRO A 17 11.30 8.38 8.34
C PRO A 17 11.29 9.04 6.95
N ALA A 18 11.77 10.28 6.83
CA ALA A 18 11.84 11.02 5.57
C ALA A 18 12.41 10.23 4.35
N PRO A 19 13.50 9.45 4.46
CA PRO A 19 13.98 8.65 3.34
C PRO A 19 12.99 7.55 2.92
N GLU A 20 12.26 6.98 3.89
CA GLU A 20 11.27 5.94 3.65
C GLU A 20 9.97 6.50 3.08
N GLN A 21 9.57 7.72 3.45
CA GLN A 21 8.47 8.44 2.81
C GLN A 21 8.71 8.61 1.31
N LYS A 22 9.94 9.01 0.91
CA LYS A 22 10.30 9.15 -0.51
C LYS A 22 10.21 7.82 -1.25
N LYS A 23 10.66 6.72 -0.64
CA LYS A 23 10.56 5.37 -1.22
C LYS A 23 9.10 4.92 -1.33
N ALA A 24 8.30 5.14 -0.28
CA ALA A 24 6.89 4.82 -0.25
C ALA A 24 6.13 5.60 -1.34
N ALA A 25 6.36 6.90 -1.49
CA ALA A 25 5.73 7.73 -2.52
C ALA A 25 6.00 7.21 -3.94
N ARG A 26 7.26 6.85 -4.25
CA ARG A 26 7.62 6.23 -5.54
C ARG A 26 6.89 4.92 -5.78
N LYS A 27 6.75 4.08 -4.75
CA LYS A 27 6.04 2.80 -4.83
C LYS A 27 4.53 2.99 -4.96
N ILE A 28 3.95 4.00 -4.31
CA ILE A 28 2.54 4.37 -4.42
C ILE A 28 2.25 4.85 -5.84
N ASN A 29 3.05 5.77 -6.39
CA ASN A 29 2.87 6.26 -7.75
C ASN A 29 2.97 5.14 -8.80
N LEU A 30 3.86 4.16 -8.59
CA LEU A 30 3.97 2.98 -9.46
C LEU A 30 2.66 2.16 -9.52
N LEU A 31 1.81 2.23 -8.50
CA LEU A 31 0.52 1.52 -8.52
C LEU A 31 -0.41 2.07 -9.59
N GLU A 32 -0.33 3.37 -9.94
CA GLU A 32 -1.19 3.96 -10.96
C GLU A 32 -0.99 3.33 -12.35
N GLU A 33 0.26 2.97 -12.65
CA GLU A 33 0.69 2.31 -13.89
C GLU A 33 0.59 0.79 -13.80
N ARG A 34 0.95 0.21 -12.64
CA ARG A 34 1.01 -1.23 -12.41
C ARG A 34 0.22 -1.64 -11.16
N PRO A 35 -1.12 -1.60 -11.21
CA PRO A 35 -1.98 -1.84 -10.04
C PRO A 35 -1.82 -3.24 -9.46
N LEU A 36 -1.46 -4.23 -10.28
CA LEU A 36 -1.39 -5.64 -9.89
C LEU A 36 0.03 -6.09 -9.50
N ILE A 37 0.99 -5.16 -9.33
CA ILE A 37 2.39 -5.47 -9.03
C ILE A 37 2.61 -6.07 -7.63
N GLY A 38 1.74 -5.76 -6.67
CA GLY A 38 1.76 -6.35 -5.33
C GLY A 38 1.23 -7.79 -5.33
N LYS A 39 1.72 -8.62 -4.41
CA LYS A 39 1.23 -10.01 -4.26
C LYS A 39 -0.21 -9.99 -3.72
N LYS A 40 -1.13 -10.69 -4.38
CA LYS A 40 -2.49 -10.92 -3.87
C LYS A 40 -2.41 -11.67 -2.53
N LEU A 41 -3.12 -11.18 -1.52
CA LEU A 41 -3.24 -11.87 -0.24
C LEU A 41 -4.23 -13.04 -0.38
N GLY A 42 -4.07 -14.05 0.48
CA GLY A 42 -4.92 -15.25 0.47
C GLY A 42 -5.99 -15.20 1.55
N GLY A 43 -6.93 -16.16 1.51
CA GLY A 43 -7.98 -16.31 2.51
C GLY A 43 -9.00 -15.15 2.48
N GLU A 44 -9.46 -14.73 3.66
CA GLU A 44 -10.43 -13.63 3.84
C GLU A 44 -9.91 -12.28 3.33
N LEU A 45 -8.59 -12.14 3.13
CA LEU A 45 -7.95 -10.94 2.59
C LEU A 45 -7.79 -11.01 1.07
N GLY A 46 -8.54 -11.87 0.38
CA GLY A 46 -8.41 -12.14 -1.05
C GLY A 46 -8.47 -10.90 -1.95
N ASP A 47 -9.16 -9.84 -1.54
CA ASP A 47 -9.29 -8.62 -2.32
C ASP A 47 -8.13 -7.63 -2.12
N LEU A 48 -7.27 -7.91 -1.14
CA LEU A 48 -6.11 -7.09 -0.81
C LEU A 48 -4.84 -7.59 -1.53
N ARG A 49 -3.93 -6.65 -1.72
CA ARG A 49 -2.61 -6.84 -2.30
C ARG A 49 -1.55 -6.22 -1.40
N CYS A 50 -0.37 -6.83 -1.41
CA CYS A 50 0.78 -6.38 -0.66
C CYS A 50 1.94 -6.06 -1.61
N LEU A 51 2.31 -4.78 -1.70
CA LEU A 51 3.55 -4.33 -2.34
C LEU A 51 4.65 -4.18 -1.28
N ARG A 52 5.72 -4.97 -1.43
CA ARG A 52 6.85 -4.98 -0.49
C ARG A 52 7.87 -3.90 -0.85
N PHE A 53 8.32 -3.13 0.14
CA PHE A 53 9.49 -2.25 0.02
C PHE A 53 10.24 -2.26 1.36
N TRP A 54 11.37 -2.95 1.43
CA TRP A 54 12.01 -3.23 2.72
C TRP A 54 12.34 -1.94 3.50
N PRO A 55 12.07 -1.88 4.83
CA PRO A 55 11.48 -2.91 5.69
C PRO A 55 9.95 -2.81 5.85
N TYR A 56 9.24 -2.14 4.96
CA TYR A 56 7.80 -1.88 5.01
C TYR A 56 6.99 -2.65 3.96
N ARG A 57 5.67 -2.60 4.09
CA ARG A 57 4.68 -3.17 3.16
C ARG A 57 3.55 -2.18 2.97
N ILE A 58 3.12 -2.03 1.72
CA ILE A 58 1.93 -1.26 1.33
C ILE A 58 0.81 -2.28 1.10
N ILE A 59 -0.24 -2.22 1.91
CA ILE A 59 -1.47 -3.00 1.73
C ILE A 59 -2.48 -2.13 1.02
N TYR A 60 -3.05 -2.65 -0.06
CA TYR A 60 -3.96 -1.90 -0.91
C TYR A 60 -4.93 -2.85 -1.63
N HIS A 61 -6.07 -2.33 -2.06
CA HIS A 61 -6.99 -3.02 -2.98
C HIS A 61 -7.17 -2.24 -4.29
N VAL A 62 -7.67 -2.95 -5.29
CA VAL A 62 -7.87 -2.44 -6.65
C VAL A 62 -9.34 -2.63 -7.02
N GLU A 63 -10.09 -1.53 -7.09
CA GLU A 63 -11.46 -1.52 -7.56
C GLU A 63 -11.47 -1.33 -9.08
N GLN A 64 -11.54 -2.44 -9.81
CA GLN A 64 -11.45 -2.42 -11.27
C GLN A 64 -12.63 -1.72 -11.94
N LYS A 65 -13.85 -1.83 -11.39
CA LYS A 65 -15.04 -1.22 -11.99
C LYS A 65 -14.96 0.31 -11.95
N LYS A 66 -14.42 0.87 -10.86
CA LYS A 66 -14.27 2.33 -10.68
C LYS A 66 -12.91 2.85 -11.16
N LYS A 67 -12.00 1.96 -11.56
CA LYS A 67 -10.60 2.27 -11.91
C LYS A 67 -9.84 2.97 -10.78
N GLU A 68 -10.07 2.51 -9.55
CA GLU A 68 -9.49 3.09 -8.34
C GLU A 68 -8.52 2.14 -7.63
N ILE A 69 -7.53 2.71 -6.96
CA ILE A 69 -6.59 2.02 -6.10
C ILE A 69 -6.65 2.68 -4.74
N TRP A 70 -6.86 1.89 -3.71
CA TRP A 70 -7.01 2.36 -2.34
C TRP A 70 -5.88 1.78 -1.51
N VAL A 71 -5.00 2.64 -1.02
CA VAL A 71 -3.95 2.27 -0.08
C VAL A 71 -4.55 2.26 1.32
N ASP A 72 -4.68 1.07 1.89
CA ASP A 72 -5.29 0.83 3.19
C ASP A 72 -4.28 1.04 4.32
N HIS A 73 -3.08 0.46 4.17
CA HIS A 73 -2.04 0.50 5.19
C HIS A 73 -0.62 0.59 4.64
N ILE A 74 0.29 1.20 5.41
CA ILE A 74 1.74 1.21 5.21
C ILE A 74 2.41 0.77 6.52
N ILE A 75 2.78 -0.51 6.58
CA ILE A 75 3.20 -1.17 7.82
C ILE A 75 4.66 -1.58 7.78
N HIS A 76 5.34 -1.49 8.92
CA HIS A 76 6.69 -2.05 9.08
C HIS A 76 6.62 -3.58 9.17
N ARG A 77 7.63 -4.29 8.68
CA ARG A 77 7.69 -5.76 8.70
C ARG A 77 7.59 -6.35 10.10
N GLN A 78 8.05 -5.62 11.12
CA GLN A 78 7.99 -6.01 12.54
C GLN A 78 6.72 -5.53 13.24
N GLY A 79 5.85 -4.73 12.59
CA GLY A 79 4.65 -4.16 13.22
C GLY A 79 3.45 -5.10 13.29
N ALA A 80 3.61 -6.39 12.96
CA ALA A 80 2.52 -7.36 12.97
C ALA A 80 2.24 -7.97 14.37
N TYR A 81 3.05 -7.64 15.39
CA TYR A 81 2.83 -8.06 16.77
C TYR A 81 3.19 -6.91 17.74
N LYS A 82 2.16 -6.21 18.21
CA LYS A 82 2.05 -5.65 19.55
C LYS A 82 0.63 -5.86 20.03
#